data_AF-V5GUP3-F1
#
_entry.id   AF-V5GUP3-F1
#
_cell.length_a   1.000
_cell.length_b   1.000
_cell.length_c   1.000
_cell.angle_alpha   90.00
_cell.angle_beta   90.00
_cell.angle_gamma   90.00
#
_symmetry.space_group_name_H-M   'P 1'
#
loop_
_entity.id
_entity.type
_entity.pdbx_description
1 polymer ?
#
loop_
_entity_poly.entity_id
_entity_poly.type
_entity_poly.pdbx_seq_one_letter_code
_entity_poly.pdbx_strand_id
1 'polypeptide(L)'
;MLAVFTASLAMVASATLSAAGPIHERQSFTPSAWDTWIWNNQSTNVCADGSMTGFAYNMHSGANDILIYFDGGGACWDTNSCFTNPTAFNLQGYTESSFQGWTKTSLDSQILLTSRDPARNNPWAGAHYVFVPYCTGDIHGGNNVVTYDGAPAPIYHKGYSNFQTILQVVAGAVPYPQNVWITGTSAGCFGATLNYVAARKAFPWSRIHLIGDSCETTPGFIGTKPSWKLTQPGGRDCPKCQPGEFNSFLPALSSANTGSRFGSISFASDGTLPGFMGATMDSFTSIISGYFANVTKTTTNMAKTFTVTGEGHGVLYQTSPVSTTGATLASWLATMKNLRSGSAYKSV
;
A
#
# COMPACT_ATOMS: atom_id res chain seq x y z
N MET A 1 -29.19 80.88 1.48
CA MET A 1 -29.20 79.45 1.87
C MET A 1 -28.37 78.69 0.86
N LEU A 2 -27.24 78.16 1.32
CA LEU A 2 -26.29 77.34 0.56
C LEU A 2 -26.97 76.03 0.11
N ALA A 3 -26.94 75.71 -1.17
CA ALA A 3 -27.19 74.36 -1.68
C ALA A 3 -25.91 73.87 -2.35
N VAL A 4 -25.27 72.89 -1.71
CA VAL A 4 -24.01 72.27 -2.09
C VAL A 4 -24.29 71.27 -3.22
N PHE A 5 -23.60 71.42 -4.35
CA PHE A 5 -23.54 70.41 -5.41
C PHE A 5 -22.60 69.29 -4.99
N THR A 6 -23.12 68.07 -4.80
CA THR A 6 -22.32 66.86 -4.65
C THR A 6 -22.16 66.18 -6.00
N ALA A 7 -20.95 66.21 -6.56
CA ALA A 7 -20.58 65.43 -7.73
C ALA A 7 -20.29 63.98 -7.30
N SER A 8 -21.04 63.03 -7.84
CA SER A 8 -20.79 61.60 -7.66
C SER A 8 -19.71 61.13 -8.63
N LEU A 9 -18.53 60.83 -8.12
CA LEU A 9 -17.43 60.22 -8.87
C LEU A 9 -17.69 58.71 -8.96
N ALA A 10 -18.07 58.21 -10.14
CA ALA A 10 -18.16 56.78 -10.39
C ALA A 10 -16.76 56.20 -10.62
N MET A 11 -16.23 55.45 -9.65
CA MET A 11 -15.04 54.63 -9.85
C MET A 11 -15.42 53.36 -10.61
N VAL A 12 -14.98 53.25 -11.86
CA VAL A 12 -14.98 52.00 -12.61
C VAL A 12 -13.80 51.18 -12.10
N ALA A 13 -14.07 50.17 -11.26
CA ALA A 13 -13.07 49.20 -10.87
C ALA A 13 -12.91 48.14 -11.97
N SER A 14 -11.85 48.25 -12.77
CA SER A 14 -11.42 47.20 -13.69
C SER A 14 -10.94 46.00 -12.89
N ALA A 15 -11.76 44.94 -12.83
CA ALA A 15 -11.35 43.65 -12.28
C ALA A 15 -10.40 42.96 -13.27
N THR A 16 -9.10 43.04 -13.03
CA THR A 16 -8.14 42.11 -13.64
C THR A 16 -8.38 40.73 -13.03
N LEU A 17 -8.86 39.77 -13.83
CA LEU A 17 -8.83 38.35 -13.46
C LEU A 17 -7.37 37.94 -13.27
N SER A 18 -6.92 37.86 -12.02
CA SER A 18 -5.68 37.19 -11.68
C SER A 18 -5.92 35.69 -11.72
N ALA A 19 -5.50 35.05 -12.82
CA ALA A 19 -5.41 33.60 -12.93
C ALA A 19 -4.21 33.09 -12.12
N ALA A 20 -4.36 33.06 -10.79
CA ALA A 20 -3.47 32.33 -9.91
C ALA A 20 -4.32 31.73 -8.79
N GLY A 21 -4.77 30.49 -8.98
CA GLY A 21 -5.28 29.69 -7.86
C GLY A 21 -4.21 29.62 -6.77
N PRO A 22 -4.59 29.52 -5.48
CA PRO A 22 -3.61 29.50 -4.40
C PRO A 22 -2.84 28.19 -4.50
N ILE A 23 -1.65 28.26 -5.10
CA ILE A 23 -0.58 27.30 -4.86
C ILE A 23 -0.28 27.48 -3.37
N HIS A 24 -0.97 26.72 -2.53
CA HIS A 24 -0.72 26.72 -1.09
C HIS A 24 0.76 26.47 -0.92
N GLU A 25 1.45 27.44 -0.33
CA GLU A 25 2.85 27.38 -0.01
C GLU A 25 3.10 26.05 0.70
N ARG A 26 3.87 25.16 0.06
CA ARG A 26 4.18 23.85 0.61
C ARG A 26 4.81 24.10 1.98
N GLN A 27 4.15 23.72 3.08
CA GLN A 27 4.88 23.55 4.33
C GLN A 27 5.96 22.50 4.03
N SER A 28 7.20 22.94 3.88
CA SER A 28 8.28 22.08 3.47
C SER A 28 8.71 21.28 4.68
N PHE A 29 8.09 20.11 4.88
CA PHE A 29 8.68 19.10 5.75
C PHE A 29 10.12 18.88 5.31
N THR A 30 11.06 19.12 6.23
CA THR A 30 12.48 18.88 6.00
C THR A 30 12.87 17.69 6.86
N PRO A 31 13.23 16.53 6.26
CA PRO A 31 13.70 15.37 7.02
C PRO A 31 15.04 15.68 7.67
N SER A 32 15.44 14.90 8.69
CA SER A 32 16.78 15.05 9.29
C SER A 32 17.91 14.70 8.32
N ALA A 33 17.63 13.85 7.32
CA ALA A 33 18.51 13.54 6.21
C ALA A 33 17.69 13.18 4.96
N TRP A 34 18.16 13.60 3.79
CA TRP A 34 17.62 13.16 2.50
C TRP A 34 18.21 11.80 2.11
N ASP A 35 17.46 11.03 1.32
CA ASP A 35 17.87 9.76 0.72
C ASP A 35 18.34 8.70 1.74
N THR A 36 17.95 8.86 3.01
CA THR A 36 18.32 7.98 4.12
C THR A 36 17.06 7.50 4.84
N TRP A 37 17.02 6.23 5.22
CA TRP A 37 15.95 5.69 6.06
C TRP A 37 16.07 6.23 7.49
N ILE A 38 14.99 6.84 7.97
CA ILE A 38 14.85 7.39 9.32
C ILE A 38 13.65 6.72 9.98
N TRP A 39 13.85 6.24 11.20
CA TRP A 39 12.76 5.71 12.01
C TRP A 39 11.97 6.86 12.66
N ASN A 40 10.65 6.69 12.74
CA ASN A 40 9.74 7.62 13.36
C ASN A 40 8.84 6.88 14.35
N ASN A 41 9.05 7.13 15.64
CA ASN A 41 8.24 6.56 16.70
C ASN A 41 6.82 7.14 16.68
N GLN A 42 5.82 6.28 16.82
CA GLN A 42 4.41 6.67 16.87
C GLN A 42 3.79 6.10 18.15
N SER A 43 3.69 6.92 19.20
CA SER A 43 3.27 6.47 20.54
C SER A 43 1.85 5.90 20.58
N THR A 44 1.02 6.16 19.57
CA THR A 44 -0.33 5.59 19.42
C THR A 44 -0.36 4.30 18.61
N ASN A 45 0.74 3.93 17.94
CA ASN A 45 0.83 2.69 17.19
C ASN A 45 1.36 1.59 18.10
N VAL A 46 0.72 0.41 18.04
CA VAL A 46 1.08 -0.73 18.89
C VAL A 46 1.20 -2.02 18.11
N CYS A 47 2.10 -2.90 18.54
CA CYS A 47 2.22 -4.27 18.06
C CYS A 47 1.26 -5.21 18.80
N ALA A 48 1.25 -6.49 18.40
CA ALA A 48 0.30 -7.49 18.89
C ALA A 48 0.37 -7.73 20.40
N ASP A 49 1.52 -7.52 21.04
CA ASP A 49 1.71 -7.59 22.50
C ASP A 49 1.38 -6.28 23.24
N GLY A 50 1.01 -5.22 22.51
CA GLY A 50 0.71 -3.89 23.05
C GLY A 50 1.93 -2.97 23.18
N SER A 51 3.13 -3.43 22.81
CA SER A 51 4.33 -2.58 22.76
C SER A 51 4.19 -1.47 21.70
N MET A 52 4.77 -0.30 21.96
CA MET A 52 4.74 0.82 21.01
C MET A 52 5.61 0.53 19.79
N THR A 53 5.19 1.01 18.63
CA THR A 53 5.95 0.92 17.38
C THR A 53 5.96 2.26 16.63
N GLY A 54 6.39 2.24 15.37
CA GLY A 54 6.57 3.41 14.54
C GLY A 54 6.44 3.05 13.07
N PHE A 55 7.15 3.81 12.25
CA PHE A 55 7.33 3.52 10.83
C PHE A 55 8.68 4.11 10.39
N ALA A 56 9.18 3.69 9.22
CA ALA A 56 10.37 4.30 8.65
C ALA A 56 10.03 5.11 7.41
N TYR A 57 10.82 6.14 7.13
CA TYR A 57 10.67 6.94 5.93
C TYR A 57 12.02 7.28 5.32
N ASN A 58 12.06 7.48 4.02
CA ASN A 58 13.24 7.92 3.28
C ASN A 58 12.78 8.96 2.24
N MET A 59 12.94 10.24 2.58
CA MET A 59 12.46 11.35 1.74
C MET A 59 13.48 11.70 0.66
N HIS A 60 12.99 12.13 -0.50
CA HIS A 60 13.80 12.62 -1.61
C HIS A 60 13.45 14.07 -1.95
N SER A 61 14.47 14.88 -2.20
CA SER A 61 14.27 16.31 -2.49
C SER A 61 13.56 16.49 -3.83
N GLY A 62 12.51 17.31 -3.87
CA GLY A 62 11.76 17.58 -5.09
C GLY A 62 10.89 16.43 -5.60
N ALA A 63 10.71 15.35 -4.82
CA ALA A 63 9.85 14.24 -5.21
C ALA A 63 8.38 14.66 -5.33
N ASN A 64 7.70 14.11 -6.35
CA ASN A 64 6.26 14.29 -6.57
C ASN A 64 5.45 13.03 -6.23
N ASP A 65 6.13 11.93 -5.95
CA ASP A 65 5.51 10.64 -5.68
C ASP A 65 5.85 10.17 -4.27
N ILE A 66 4.90 9.49 -3.63
CA ILE A 66 5.13 8.70 -2.43
C ILE A 66 4.97 7.23 -2.80
N LEU A 67 5.89 6.36 -2.36
CA LEU A 67 5.74 4.92 -2.36
C LEU A 67 5.70 4.41 -0.92
N ILE A 68 4.57 3.82 -0.54
CA ILE A 68 4.31 3.24 0.77
C ILE A 68 4.42 1.72 0.62
N TYR A 69 5.41 1.12 1.27
CA TYR A 69 5.63 -0.32 1.30
C TYR A 69 5.19 -0.91 2.64
N PHE A 70 4.23 -1.83 2.61
CA PHE A 70 3.79 -2.60 3.77
C PHE A 70 4.62 -3.88 3.91
N ASP A 71 5.14 -4.12 5.10
CA ASP A 71 5.92 -5.33 5.39
C ASP A 71 5.06 -6.60 5.39
N GLY A 72 5.70 -7.72 5.07
CA GLY A 72 5.10 -9.06 5.10
C GLY A 72 5.27 -9.75 6.46
N GLY A 73 4.88 -11.02 6.53
CA GLY A 73 5.21 -11.87 7.69
C GLY A 73 4.05 -12.63 8.33
N GLY A 74 3.21 -13.30 7.53
CA GLY A 74 2.19 -14.23 8.03
C GLY A 74 1.00 -13.56 8.74
N ALA A 75 0.30 -14.32 9.58
CA ALA A 75 -0.89 -13.85 10.32
C ALA A 75 -1.20 -14.79 11.51
N CYS A 76 -2.00 -14.34 12.48
CA CYS A 76 -2.46 -15.19 13.59
C CYS A 76 -3.90 -14.87 13.99
N TRP A 77 -4.66 -15.85 14.50
CA TRP A 77 -6.10 -15.71 14.75
C TRP A 77 -6.64 -16.58 15.90
N ASP A 78 -5.76 -17.25 16.64
CA ASP A 78 -6.10 -18.07 17.79
C ASP A 78 -4.89 -18.22 18.73
N THR A 79 -5.08 -18.85 19.89
CA THR A 79 -4.02 -19.09 20.88
C THR A 79 -2.84 -19.84 20.30
N ASN A 80 -3.10 -20.82 19.42
CA ASN A 80 -2.04 -21.59 18.80
C ASN A 80 -1.18 -20.73 17.87
N SER A 81 -1.79 -20.06 16.90
CA SER A 81 -1.12 -19.24 15.88
C SER A 81 -0.53 -17.93 16.42
N CYS A 82 -0.99 -17.42 17.57
CA CYS A 82 -0.46 -16.20 18.17
C CYS A 82 0.56 -16.46 19.30
N PHE A 83 0.48 -17.59 20.01
CA PHE A 83 1.34 -17.86 21.19
C PHE A 83 2.07 -19.20 21.13
N THR A 84 1.39 -20.32 20.86
CA THR A 84 2.00 -21.66 20.97
C THR A 84 2.95 -21.98 19.82
N ASN A 85 2.50 -21.74 18.59
CA ASN A 85 3.23 -21.90 17.35
C ASN A 85 3.01 -20.65 16.48
N PRO A 86 3.67 -19.53 16.81
CA PRO A 86 3.43 -18.25 16.15
C PRO A 86 3.59 -18.34 14.63
N THR A 87 2.54 -17.98 13.89
CA THR A 87 2.54 -17.96 12.41
C THR A 87 2.61 -16.54 11.83
N ALA A 88 2.80 -15.54 12.69
CA ALA A 88 3.08 -14.16 12.29
C ALA A 88 4.40 -13.68 12.90
N PHE A 89 5.11 -12.84 12.17
CA PHE A 89 6.36 -12.25 12.64
C PHE A 89 6.13 -11.03 13.54
N ASN A 90 7.13 -10.76 14.37
CA ASN A 90 7.26 -9.57 15.22
C ASN A 90 6.08 -9.33 16.18
N LEU A 91 5.33 -10.37 16.58
CA LEU A 91 4.20 -10.21 17.50
C LEU A 91 4.62 -9.60 18.85
N GLN A 92 5.87 -9.81 19.26
CA GLN A 92 6.47 -9.33 20.51
C GLN A 92 7.21 -7.97 20.34
N GLY A 93 6.79 -7.19 19.35
CA GLY A 93 7.27 -5.82 19.15
C GLY A 93 8.14 -5.64 17.90
N TYR A 94 8.15 -4.39 17.43
CA TYR A 94 8.94 -3.95 16.29
C TYR A 94 9.39 -2.51 16.53
N THR A 95 10.71 -2.28 16.61
CA THR A 95 11.30 -0.97 16.96
C THR A 95 12.27 -0.48 15.89
N GLU A 96 12.90 0.68 16.13
CA GLU A 96 14.03 1.12 15.31
C GLU A 96 15.14 0.06 15.21
N SER A 97 15.46 -0.60 16.33
CA SER A 97 16.47 -1.66 16.34
C SER A 97 16.08 -2.83 15.44
N SER A 98 14.80 -3.21 15.42
CA SER A 98 14.26 -4.21 14.48
C SER A 98 14.44 -3.77 13.03
N PHE A 99 14.05 -2.53 12.74
CA PHE A 99 14.18 -1.95 11.41
C PHE A 99 15.63 -1.94 10.91
N GLN A 100 16.56 -1.43 11.73
CA GLN A 100 17.97 -1.34 11.39
C GLN A 100 18.63 -2.73 11.28
N GLY A 101 18.22 -3.66 12.14
CA GLY A 101 18.82 -4.99 12.23
C GLY A 101 18.56 -5.89 11.04
N TRP A 102 17.36 -5.85 10.44
CA TRP A 102 17.02 -6.79 9.36
C TRP A 102 16.19 -6.22 8.21
N THR A 103 15.39 -5.18 8.40
CA THR A 103 14.52 -4.67 7.33
C THR A 103 15.22 -3.67 6.42
N LYS A 104 16.03 -2.77 6.97
CA LYS A 104 16.67 -1.69 6.20
C LYS A 104 17.50 -2.23 5.03
N THR A 105 18.29 -3.28 5.26
CA THR A 105 19.12 -3.90 4.22
C THR A 105 18.28 -4.43 3.05
N SER A 106 17.14 -5.05 3.34
CA SER A 106 16.21 -5.54 2.32
C SER A 106 15.60 -4.39 1.52
N LEU A 107 15.22 -3.29 2.17
CA LEU A 107 14.68 -2.11 1.49
C LEU A 107 15.72 -1.41 0.61
N ASP A 108 16.98 -1.36 1.03
CA ASP A 108 18.06 -0.71 0.27
C ASP A 108 18.49 -1.53 -0.95
N SER A 109 18.60 -2.86 -0.80
CA SER A 109 19.33 -3.71 -1.75
C SER A 109 18.51 -4.83 -2.41
N GLN A 110 17.46 -5.34 -1.78
CA GLN A 110 16.70 -6.49 -2.28
C GLN A 110 15.43 -6.04 -3.00
N ILE A 111 14.59 -5.28 -2.30
CA ILE A 111 13.28 -4.83 -2.80
C ILE A 111 13.49 -3.76 -3.86
N LEU A 112 13.23 -4.12 -5.12
CA LEU A 112 13.43 -3.22 -6.26
C LEU A 112 12.69 -1.88 -6.10
N LEU A 113 11.46 -1.90 -5.59
CA LEU A 113 10.58 -0.73 -5.46
C LEU A 113 11.11 0.38 -4.56
N THR A 114 12.01 0.04 -3.64
CA THR A 114 12.61 0.98 -2.67
C THR A 114 14.09 1.22 -2.93
N SER A 115 14.68 0.61 -3.95
CA SER A 115 16.08 0.82 -4.29
C SER A 115 16.29 2.17 -4.98
N ARG A 116 17.34 2.89 -4.59
CA ARG A 116 17.83 4.10 -5.29
C ARG A 116 19.04 3.84 -6.18
N ASP A 117 19.53 2.61 -6.25
CA ASP A 117 20.65 2.25 -7.12
C ASP A 117 20.22 2.38 -8.60
N PRO A 118 20.86 3.26 -9.40
CA PRO A 118 20.51 3.45 -10.80
C PRO A 118 20.63 2.16 -11.63
N ALA A 119 21.50 1.21 -11.26
CA ALA A 119 21.67 -0.05 -11.97
C ALA A 119 20.43 -0.96 -11.86
N ARG A 120 19.59 -0.74 -10.85
CA ARG A 120 18.36 -1.53 -10.61
C ARG A 120 17.21 -1.11 -11.52
N ASN A 121 17.28 0.07 -12.16
CA ASN A 121 16.23 0.63 -13.02
C ASN A 121 14.86 0.73 -12.31
N ASN A 122 14.84 1.11 -11.03
CA ASN A 122 13.60 1.32 -10.28
C ASN A 122 12.86 2.58 -10.79
N PRO A 123 11.61 2.48 -11.28
CA PRO A 123 10.82 3.64 -11.72
C PRO A 123 10.47 4.64 -10.61
N TRP A 124 10.65 4.26 -9.34
CA TRP A 124 10.40 5.11 -8.16
C TRP A 124 11.68 5.55 -7.45
N ALA A 125 12.86 5.38 -8.06
CA ALA A 125 14.15 5.74 -7.45
C ALA A 125 14.23 7.18 -6.90
N GLY A 126 13.41 8.10 -7.41
CA GLY A 126 13.29 9.50 -6.95
C GLY A 126 12.00 9.83 -6.17
N ALA A 127 11.31 8.84 -5.60
CA ALA A 127 10.12 9.04 -4.78
C ALA A 127 10.48 9.28 -3.30
N HIS A 128 9.53 9.82 -2.54
CA HIS A 128 9.49 9.63 -1.09
C HIS A 128 9.13 8.19 -0.79
N TYR A 129 9.84 7.55 0.13
CA TYR A 129 9.51 6.21 0.60
C TYR A 129 8.98 6.25 2.03
N VAL A 130 7.98 5.41 2.27
CA VAL A 130 7.41 5.12 3.59
C VAL A 130 7.36 3.61 3.74
N PHE A 131 7.85 3.10 4.85
CA PHE A 131 7.80 1.69 5.20
C PHE A 131 6.91 1.49 6.42
N VAL A 132 5.91 0.62 6.28
CA VAL A 132 4.95 0.29 7.34
C VAL A 132 5.32 -1.08 7.93
N PRO A 133 5.83 -1.15 9.17
CA PRO A 133 6.23 -2.41 9.79
C PRO A 133 5.02 -3.29 10.08
N TYR A 134 5.21 -4.60 10.03
CA TYR A 134 4.19 -5.57 10.40
C TYR A 134 4.53 -6.24 11.73
N CYS A 135 3.63 -6.07 12.70
CA CYS A 135 3.75 -6.69 14.03
C CYS A 135 2.40 -6.95 14.69
N THR A 136 1.30 -6.90 13.93
CA THR A 136 -0.08 -6.92 14.46
C THR A 136 -0.83 -8.23 14.18
N GLY A 137 -0.25 -9.15 13.40
CA GLY A 137 -0.81 -10.47 13.10
C GLY A 137 -2.13 -10.48 12.32
N ASP A 138 -2.56 -9.33 11.81
CA ASP A 138 -3.88 -9.05 11.23
C ASP A 138 -3.83 -8.53 9.79
N ILE A 139 -2.78 -8.88 9.05
CA ILE A 139 -2.57 -8.49 7.64
C ILE A 139 -2.69 -6.97 7.38
N HIS A 140 -2.31 -6.16 8.38
CA HIS A 140 -2.43 -4.68 8.43
C HIS A 140 -3.86 -4.13 8.31
N GLY A 141 -4.88 -4.98 8.42
CA GLY A 141 -6.27 -4.60 8.20
C GLY A 141 -7.12 -4.52 9.46
N GLY A 142 -6.60 -4.96 10.60
CA GLY A 142 -7.36 -5.14 11.83
C GLY A 142 -7.50 -3.89 12.70
N ASN A 143 -8.59 -3.84 13.46
CA ASN A 143 -8.76 -2.90 14.56
C ASN A 143 -9.57 -3.54 15.70
N ASN A 144 -8.90 -4.39 16.47
CA ASN A 144 -9.48 -5.05 17.62
C ASN A 144 -8.42 -5.31 18.70
N VAL A 145 -8.88 -5.50 19.93
CA VAL A 145 -8.10 -6.12 21.00
C VAL A 145 -8.91 -7.34 21.44
N VAL A 146 -8.28 -8.51 21.48
CA VAL A 146 -8.96 -9.77 21.76
C VAL A 146 -8.08 -10.67 22.60
N THR A 147 -8.66 -11.31 23.62
CA THR A 147 -8.03 -12.43 24.32
C THR A 147 -8.62 -13.71 23.76
N TYR A 148 -7.79 -14.51 23.10
CA TYR A 148 -8.20 -15.82 22.58
C TYR A 148 -8.39 -16.82 23.72
N ASP A 149 -9.23 -17.84 23.50
CA ASP A 149 -9.49 -18.85 24.51
C ASP A 149 -8.21 -19.61 24.90
N GLY A 150 -7.91 -19.67 26.19
CA GLY A 150 -6.66 -20.23 26.71
C GLY A 150 -5.39 -19.38 26.47
N ALA A 151 -5.49 -18.17 25.91
CA ALA A 151 -4.34 -17.30 25.72
C ALA A 151 -3.86 -16.66 27.03
N PRO A 152 -2.54 -16.46 27.21
CA PRO A 152 -1.98 -15.85 28.43
C PRO A 152 -2.17 -14.32 28.50
N ALA A 153 -2.47 -13.67 27.37
CA ALA A 153 -2.59 -12.22 27.24
C ALA A 153 -3.49 -11.84 26.04
N PRO A 154 -4.02 -10.60 26.00
CA PRO A 154 -4.70 -10.09 24.81
C PRO A 154 -3.73 -9.90 23.63
N ILE A 155 -4.26 -10.01 22.41
CA ILE A 155 -3.62 -9.63 21.15
C ILE A 155 -4.23 -8.33 20.63
N TYR A 156 -3.37 -7.39 20.25
CA TYR A 156 -3.73 -6.10 19.66
C TYR A 156 -3.62 -6.16 18.13
N HIS A 157 -4.71 -6.56 17.49
CA HIS A 157 -4.87 -6.47 16.04
C HIS A 157 -5.15 -5.02 15.64
N LYS A 158 -4.08 -4.22 15.46
CA LYS A 158 -4.15 -2.77 15.27
C LYS A 158 -3.63 -2.28 13.93
N GLY A 159 -3.44 -3.17 12.95
CA GLY A 159 -2.86 -2.86 11.65
C GLY A 159 -3.51 -1.67 10.95
N TYR A 160 -4.85 -1.64 10.88
CA TYR A 160 -5.58 -0.53 10.25
C TYR A 160 -5.40 0.77 11.02
N SER A 161 -5.50 0.72 12.36
CA SER A 161 -5.36 1.91 13.21
C SER A 161 -3.95 2.49 13.15
N ASN A 162 -2.94 1.62 13.18
CA ASN A 162 -1.54 2.02 13.05
C ASN A 162 -1.32 2.76 11.73
N PHE A 163 -1.89 2.24 10.64
CA PHE A 163 -1.77 2.89 9.34
C PHE A 163 -2.55 4.20 9.23
N GLN A 164 -3.70 4.35 9.89
CA GLN A 164 -4.40 5.66 9.96
C GLN A 164 -3.50 6.74 10.59
N THR A 165 -2.82 6.43 11.69
CA THR A 165 -1.85 7.35 12.31
C THR A 165 -0.71 7.69 11.35
N ILE A 166 -0.12 6.68 10.68
CA ILE A 166 0.96 6.89 9.72
C ILE A 166 0.50 7.79 8.57
N LEU A 167 -0.70 7.56 8.02
CA LEU A 167 -1.26 8.41 6.98
C LEU A 167 -1.43 9.86 7.43
N GLN A 168 -1.87 10.11 8.67
CA GLN A 168 -1.98 11.47 9.20
C GLN A 168 -0.63 12.17 9.25
N VAL A 169 0.41 11.49 9.71
CA VAL A 169 1.78 12.03 9.77
C VAL A 169 2.31 12.30 8.37
N VAL A 170 2.21 11.33 7.46
CA VAL A 170 2.76 11.44 6.10
C VAL A 170 2.00 12.49 5.28
N ALA A 171 0.66 12.52 5.36
CA ALA A 171 -0.14 13.52 4.66
C ALA A 171 0.04 14.93 5.23
N GLY A 172 0.31 15.06 6.54
CA GLY A 172 0.70 16.34 7.14
C GLY A 172 2.07 16.84 6.64
N ALA A 173 3.03 15.93 6.45
CA ALA A 173 4.37 16.26 5.99
C ALA A 173 4.45 16.53 4.47
N VAL A 174 3.73 15.74 3.66
CA VAL A 174 3.72 15.83 2.20
C VAL A 174 2.26 15.88 1.74
N PRO A 175 1.57 17.04 1.84
CA PRO A 175 0.12 17.13 1.61
C PRO A 175 -0.31 17.07 0.13
N TYR A 176 0.59 17.38 -0.81
CA TYR A 176 0.26 17.52 -2.23
C TYR A 176 1.17 16.70 -3.16
N PRO A 177 1.39 15.39 -2.93
CA PRO A 177 2.06 14.57 -3.90
C PRO A 177 1.17 14.41 -5.13
N GLN A 178 1.76 14.28 -6.30
CA GLN A 178 1.01 13.99 -7.51
C GLN A 178 0.43 12.58 -7.48
N ASN A 179 1.24 11.60 -7.05
CA ASN A 179 0.84 10.21 -6.98
C ASN A 179 1.28 9.56 -5.66
N VAL A 180 0.45 8.66 -5.13
CA VAL A 180 0.81 7.78 -4.01
C VAL A 180 0.65 6.34 -4.47
N TRP A 181 1.71 5.57 -4.33
CA TRP A 181 1.75 4.14 -4.62
C TRP A 181 1.72 3.40 -3.30
N ILE A 182 0.70 2.57 -3.09
CA ILE A 182 0.67 1.63 -1.98
C ILE A 182 1.03 0.25 -2.51
N THR A 183 1.94 -0.42 -1.81
CA THR A 183 2.47 -1.71 -2.23
C THR A 183 2.84 -2.54 -1.02
N GLY A 184 3.05 -3.82 -1.21
CA GLY A 184 3.53 -4.73 -0.19
C GLY A 184 3.54 -6.15 -0.71
N THR A 185 4.18 -7.03 0.06
CA THR A 185 4.31 -8.45 -0.24
C THR A 185 3.67 -9.27 0.87
N SER A 186 3.02 -10.40 0.56
CA SER A 186 2.43 -11.28 1.57
C SER A 186 1.36 -10.55 2.40
N ALA A 187 1.44 -10.61 3.73
CA ALA A 187 0.64 -9.79 4.66
C ALA A 187 0.61 -8.30 4.28
N GLY A 188 1.70 -7.76 3.71
CA GLY A 188 1.76 -6.38 3.25
C GLY A 188 0.92 -6.10 2.00
N CYS A 189 0.78 -7.08 1.10
CA CYS A 189 -0.10 -6.97 -0.08
C CYS A 189 -1.58 -6.92 0.32
N PHE A 190 -1.96 -7.72 1.32
CA PHE A 190 -3.26 -7.61 1.98
C PHE A 190 -3.46 -6.22 2.58
N GLY A 191 -2.48 -5.74 3.33
CA GLY A 191 -2.46 -4.43 3.95
C GLY A 191 -2.66 -3.28 2.97
N ALA A 192 -1.87 -3.26 1.90
CA ALA A 192 -1.97 -2.26 0.84
C ALA A 192 -3.38 -2.27 0.21
N THR A 193 -3.94 -3.45 -0.07
CA THR A 193 -5.26 -3.57 -0.70
C THR A 193 -6.39 -3.11 0.24
N LEU A 194 -6.39 -3.56 1.49
CA LEU A 194 -7.40 -3.19 2.49
C LEU A 194 -7.37 -1.69 2.82
N ASN A 195 -6.18 -1.09 2.83
CA ASN A 195 -5.98 0.31 3.16
C ASN A 195 -6.04 1.27 1.95
N TYR A 196 -6.35 0.79 0.74
CA TYR A 196 -6.42 1.65 -0.46
C TYR A 196 -7.39 2.82 -0.31
N VAL A 197 -8.58 2.58 0.22
CA VAL A 197 -9.59 3.62 0.44
C VAL A 197 -9.15 4.62 1.52
N ALA A 198 -8.44 4.16 2.54
CA ALA A 198 -7.87 5.05 3.55
C ALA A 198 -6.82 5.99 2.96
N ALA A 199 -5.90 5.47 2.14
CA ALA A 199 -4.90 6.29 1.45
C ALA A 199 -5.55 7.34 0.53
N ARG A 200 -6.62 6.97 -0.19
CA ARG A 200 -7.40 7.93 -0.99
C ARG A 200 -8.02 9.06 -0.18
N LYS A 201 -8.48 8.77 1.03
CA LYS A 201 -9.07 9.77 1.93
C LYS A 201 -8.00 10.70 2.51
N ALA A 202 -6.81 10.17 2.81
CA ALA A 202 -5.68 10.95 3.31
C ALA A 202 -5.07 11.88 2.24
N PHE A 203 -5.10 11.47 0.97
CA PHE A 203 -4.56 12.23 -0.16
C PHE A 203 -5.62 12.51 -1.23
N PRO A 204 -6.63 13.36 -0.94
CA PRO A 204 -7.78 13.55 -1.82
C PRO A 204 -7.44 14.21 -3.17
N TRP A 205 -6.30 14.88 -3.26
CA TRP A 205 -5.82 15.58 -4.47
C TRP A 205 -4.82 14.76 -5.30
N SER A 206 -4.41 13.60 -4.80
CA SER A 206 -3.40 12.74 -5.43
C SER A 206 -4.05 11.58 -6.15
N ARG A 207 -3.37 11.01 -7.15
CA ARG A 207 -3.75 9.70 -7.70
C ARG A 207 -3.18 8.59 -6.85
N ILE A 208 -4.03 7.69 -6.36
CA ILE A 208 -3.60 6.54 -5.56
C ILE A 208 -3.54 5.29 -6.43
N HIS A 209 -2.39 4.61 -6.42
CA HIS A 209 -2.10 3.41 -7.20
C HIS A 209 -1.80 2.25 -6.26
N LEU A 210 -2.09 1.01 -6.69
CA LEU A 210 -1.89 -0.20 -5.90
C LEU A 210 -1.06 -1.22 -6.69
N ILE A 211 -0.02 -1.78 -6.08
CA ILE A 211 0.67 -2.96 -6.60
C ILE A 211 0.75 -3.97 -5.45
N GLY A 212 0.13 -5.12 -5.59
CA GLY A 212 0.17 -6.18 -4.59
C GLY A 212 1.00 -7.36 -5.07
N ASP A 213 1.84 -7.91 -4.20
CA ASP A 213 2.61 -9.14 -4.44
C ASP A 213 2.22 -10.27 -3.47
N SER A 214 1.79 -11.41 -4.02
CA SER A 214 1.52 -12.66 -3.30
C SER A 214 0.47 -12.51 -2.17
N CYS A 215 -0.77 -12.15 -2.51
CA CYS A 215 -1.88 -12.09 -1.54
C CYS A 215 -3.22 -12.62 -2.06
N GLU A 216 -3.18 -13.66 -2.89
CA GLU A 216 -4.39 -14.34 -3.32
C GLU A 216 -5.07 -15.07 -2.14
N THR A 217 -6.40 -15.22 -2.16
CA THR A 217 -7.13 -15.99 -1.15
C THR A 217 -8.02 -17.07 -1.70
N THR A 218 -8.26 -18.12 -0.90
CA THR A 218 -9.49 -18.92 -1.06
C THR A 218 -10.73 -18.04 -0.84
N PRO A 219 -11.88 -18.39 -1.45
CA PRO A 219 -13.11 -17.64 -1.27
C PRO A 219 -13.48 -17.49 0.22
N GLY A 220 -13.89 -16.29 0.61
CA GLY A 220 -14.33 -15.97 1.97
C GLY A 220 -13.24 -15.98 3.06
N PHE A 221 -11.96 -16.26 2.74
CA PHE A 221 -10.90 -16.47 3.74
C PHE A 221 -10.86 -15.36 4.82
N ILE A 222 -10.84 -14.10 4.41
CA ILE A 222 -10.75 -12.97 5.35
C ILE A 222 -12.02 -12.81 6.22
N GLY A 223 -13.16 -13.33 5.76
CA GLY A 223 -14.41 -13.40 6.52
C GLY A 223 -14.37 -14.45 7.64
N THR A 224 -13.51 -15.47 7.51
CA THR A 224 -13.32 -16.50 8.55
C THR A 224 -12.51 -16.03 9.76
N LYS A 225 -12.03 -14.77 9.75
CA LYS A 225 -11.17 -14.18 10.78
C LYS A 225 -11.84 -12.96 11.45
N PRO A 226 -13.04 -13.14 12.07
CA PRO A 226 -13.81 -12.02 12.61
C PRO A 226 -13.11 -11.30 13.77
N SER A 227 -12.19 -11.98 14.47
CA SER A 227 -11.40 -11.43 15.57
C SER A 227 -10.52 -10.25 15.15
N TRP A 228 -10.14 -10.14 13.87
CA TRP A 228 -9.36 -9.02 13.37
C TRP A 228 -10.18 -7.73 13.23
N LYS A 229 -11.51 -7.82 13.09
CA LYS A 229 -12.40 -6.70 12.76
C LYS A 229 -11.85 -5.86 11.59
N LEU A 230 -11.64 -6.53 10.46
CA LEU A 230 -11.06 -5.90 9.28
C LEU A 230 -11.93 -4.74 8.76
N THR A 231 -11.27 -3.63 8.42
CA THR A 231 -11.91 -2.58 7.60
C THR A 231 -11.73 -2.94 6.13
N GLN A 232 -12.83 -3.22 5.43
CA GLN A 232 -12.82 -3.66 4.04
C GLN A 232 -13.31 -2.54 3.10
N PRO A 233 -12.77 -2.44 1.87
CA PRO A 233 -13.29 -1.50 0.87
C PRO A 233 -14.71 -1.88 0.45
N GLY A 234 -15.58 -0.89 0.27
CA GLY A 234 -16.98 -1.11 -0.10
C GLY A 234 -17.77 0.19 -0.28
N GLY A 235 -19.09 0.06 -0.39
CA GLY A 235 -20.01 1.20 -0.53
C GLY A 235 -19.69 2.06 -1.74
N ARG A 236 -19.80 3.39 -1.60
CA ARG A 236 -19.51 4.34 -2.70
C ARG A 236 -18.04 4.33 -3.15
N ASP A 237 -17.11 3.97 -2.26
CA ASP A 237 -15.68 3.99 -2.54
C ASP A 237 -15.25 2.76 -3.38
N CYS A 238 -16.00 1.66 -3.29
CA CYS A 238 -15.84 0.48 -4.12
C CYS A 238 -17.16 -0.31 -4.27
N PRO A 239 -18.07 0.08 -5.17
CA PRO A 239 -19.40 -0.53 -5.26
C PRO A 239 -19.40 -2.01 -5.69
N LYS A 240 -18.31 -2.46 -6.32
CA LYS A 240 -18.16 -3.85 -6.80
C LYS A 240 -17.30 -4.72 -5.87
N CYS A 241 -16.73 -4.16 -4.80
CA CYS A 241 -16.00 -4.94 -3.80
C CYS A 241 -17.00 -5.82 -3.04
N GLN A 242 -16.73 -7.12 -2.96
CA GLN A 242 -17.59 -8.09 -2.28
C GLN A 242 -17.05 -8.35 -0.86
N PRO A 243 -17.80 -8.04 0.21
CA PRO A 243 -17.35 -8.28 1.58
C PRO A 243 -16.91 -9.73 1.81
N GLY A 244 -15.77 -9.93 2.45
CA GLY A 244 -15.19 -11.26 2.70
C GLY A 244 -14.41 -11.86 1.52
N GLU A 245 -14.61 -11.36 0.30
CA GLU A 245 -13.99 -11.89 -0.91
C GLU A 245 -12.80 -11.01 -1.34
N PHE A 246 -11.64 -11.24 -0.72
CA PHE A 246 -10.45 -10.40 -0.90
C PHE A 246 -10.05 -10.25 -2.38
N ASN A 247 -10.03 -11.35 -3.15
CA ASN A 247 -9.68 -11.33 -4.58
C ASN A 247 -10.64 -10.49 -5.44
N SER A 248 -11.79 -10.06 -4.93
CA SER A 248 -12.69 -9.13 -5.62
C SER A 248 -12.21 -7.67 -5.56
N PHE A 249 -11.41 -7.31 -4.56
CA PHE A 249 -11.13 -5.92 -4.21
C PHE A 249 -10.32 -5.20 -5.28
N LEU A 250 -9.17 -5.74 -5.71
CA LEU A 250 -8.32 -5.06 -6.68
C LEU A 250 -9.01 -4.84 -8.04
N PRO A 251 -9.68 -5.83 -8.67
CA PRO A 251 -10.45 -5.61 -9.90
C PRO A 251 -11.57 -4.57 -9.74
N ALA A 252 -12.28 -4.60 -8.60
CA ALA A 252 -13.35 -3.67 -8.31
C ALA A 252 -12.84 -2.25 -8.07
N LEU A 253 -11.76 -2.09 -7.31
CA LEU A 253 -11.07 -0.82 -7.09
C LEU A 253 -10.52 -0.25 -8.40
N SER A 254 -9.96 -1.09 -9.28
CA SER A 254 -9.53 -0.68 -10.62
C SER A 254 -10.68 -0.11 -11.44
N SER A 255 -11.83 -0.79 -11.42
CA SER A 255 -13.02 -0.33 -12.12
C SER A 255 -13.59 0.98 -11.56
N ALA A 256 -13.51 1.19 -10.24
CA ALA A 256 -13.98 2.41 -9.59
C ALA A 256 -13.01 3.60 -9.75
N ASN A 257 -11.75 3.35 -10.13
CA ASN A 257 -10.68 4.33 -10.11
C ASN A 257 -9.89 4.32 -11.43
N THR A 258 -10.57 4.67 -12.52
CA THR A 258 -10.04 4.57 -13.90
C THR A 258 -8.81 5.42 -14.20
N GLY A 259 -8.52 6.44 -13.38
CA GLY A 259 -7.30 7.24 -13.48
C GLY A 259 -6.07 6.64 -12.77
N SER A 260 -6.27 5.61 -11.95
CA SER A 260 -5.26 4.96 -11.12
C SER A 260 -4.62 3.76 -11.83
N ARG A 261 -3.68 3.06 -11.17
CA ARG A 261 -2.99 1.88 -11.70
C ARG A 261 -3.05 0.78 -10.66
N PHE A 262 -3.23 -0.46 -11.13
CA PHE A 262 -3.41 -1.63 -10.29
C PHE A 262 -2.53 -2.77 -10.80
N GLY A 263 -1.74 -3.36 -9.91
CA GLY A 263 -0.83 -4.44 -10.23
C GLY A 263 -1.05 -5.64 -9.31
N SER A 264 -1.07 -6.84 -9.87
CA SER A 264 -0.99 -8.09 -9.09
C SER A 264 0.24 -8.87 -9.53
N ILE A 265 1.07 -9.25 -8.57
CA ILE A 265 2.32 -9.97 -8.76
C ILE A 265 2.23 -11.27 -7.96
N SER A 266 2.62 -12.40 -8.54
CA SER A 266 2.69 -13.67 -7.80
C SER A 266 3.57 -14.67 -8.53
N PHE A 267 3.97 -15.73 -7.84
CA PHE A 267 4.44 -16.94 -8.51
C PHE A 267 3.25 -17.65 -9.16
N ALA A 268 3.53 -18.49 -10.17
CA ALA A 268 2.51 -19.34 -10.77
C ALA A 268 1.92 -20.32 -9.73
N SER A 269 2.76 -20.78 -8.81
CA SER A 269 2.38 -21.57 -7.65
C SER A 269 2.91 -20.90 -6.37
N ASP A 270 2.04 -20.53 -5.44
CA ASP A 270 2.45 -19.91 -4.18
C ASP A 270 2.71 -20.99 -3.11
N GLY A 271 3.92 -21.03 -2.56
CA GLY A 271 4.36 -22.03 -1.59
C GLY A 271 3.96 -21.76 -0.12
N THR A 272 3.32 -20.62 0.18
CA THR A 272 3.02 -20.20 1.56
C THR A 272 1.52 -20.08 1.82
N LEU A 273 0.80 -19.35 0.96
CA LEU A 273 -0.61 -19.01 1.13
C LEU A 273 -1.53 -20.25 1.23
N PRO A 274 -1.32 -21.37 0.49
CA PRO A 274 -2.18 -22.54 0.60
C PRO A 274 -2.24 -23.11 2.03
N GLY A 275 -1.10 -23.11 2.74
CA GLY A 275 -1.00 -23.60 4.12
C GLY A 275 -1.83 -22.76 5.10
N PHE A 276 -1.83 -21.44 4.94
CA PHE A 276 -2.66 -20.52 5.75
C PHE A 276 -4.16 -20.70 5.54
N MET A 277 -4.54 -21.23 4.37
CA MET A 277 -5.93 -21.25 3.90
C MET A 277 -6.52 -22.65 3.81
N GLY A 278 -5.77 -23.68 4.24
CA GLY A 278 -6.20 -25.08 4.19
C GLY A 278 -6.44 -25.57 2.76
N ALA A 279 -5.74 -24.99 1.78
CA ALA A 279 -5.87 -25.34 0.37
C ALA A 279 -4.71 -26.23 -0.08
N THR A 280 -4.93 -27.03 -1.12
CA THR A 280 -3.84 -27.73 -1.82
C THR A 280 -3.13 -26.77 -2.78
N MET A 281 -1.85 -27.03 -3.06
CA MET A 281 -1.07 -26.28 -4.06
C MET A 281 -1.78 -26.17 -5.42
N ASP A 282 -2.36 -27.27 -5.91
CA ASP A 282 -3.06 -27.31 -7.20
C ASP A 282 -4.34 -26.45 -7.21
N SER A 283 -5.14 -26.55 -6.15
CA SER A 283 -6.35 -25.73 -6.02
C SER A 283 -6.01 -24.24 -5.93
N PHE A 284 -4.89 -23.91 -5.28
CA PHE A 284 -4.46 -22.53 -5.09
C PHE A 284 -3.82 -21.94 -6.35
N THR A 285 -3.06 -22.74 -7.11
CA THR A 285 -2.58 -22.36 -8.45
C THR A 285 -3.74 -21.98 -9.38
N SER A 286 -4.86 -22.72 -9.28
CA SER A 286 -6.09 -22.40 -10.02
C SER A 286 -6.73 -21.09 -9.54
N ILE A 287 -6.70 -20.80 -8.22
CA ILE A 287 -7.15 -19.53 -7.64
C ILE A 287 -6.32 -18.36 -8.18
N ILE A 288 -4.99 -18.47 -8.17
CA ILE A 288 -4.09 -17.42 -8.69
C ILE A 288 -4.42 -17.13 -10.15
N SER A 289 -4.51 -18.18 -10.97
CA SER A 289 -4.82 -18.05 -12.40
C SER A 289 -6.18 -17.39 -12.65
N GLY A 290 -7.22 -17.81 -11.92
CA GLY A 290 -8.56 -17.23 -12.01
C GLY A 290 -8.62 -15.77 -11.55
N TYR A 291 -7.93 -15.44 -10.46
CA TYR A 291 -7.80 -14.07 -9.97
C TYR A 291 -7.10 -13.17 -10.99
N PHE A 292 -5.97 -13.60 -11.56
CA PHE A 292 -5.22 -12.82 -12.54
C PHE A 292 -6.02 -12.58 -13.82
N ALA A 293 -6.80 -13.59 -14.25
CA ALA A 293 -7.75 -13.41 -15.36
C ALA A 293 -8.84 -12.37 -15.03
N ASN A 294 -9.30 -12.27 -13.79
CA ASN A 294 -10.26 -11.24 -13.39
C ASN A 294 -9.65 -9.84 -13.33
N VAL A 295 -8.38 -9.72 -12.91
CA VAL A 295 -7.64 -8.46 -12.90
C VAL A 295 -7.51 -7.89 -14.33
N THR A 296 -7.14 -8.74 -15.29
CA THR A 296 -6.92 -8.32 -16.68
C THR A 296 -8.20 -8.14 -17.49
N LYS A 297 -9.33 -8.73 -17.07
CA LYS A 297 -10.67 -8.51 -17.66
C LYS A 297 -11.34 -7.20 -17.27
N THR A 298 -10.72 -6.38 -16.42
CA THR A 298 -11.27 -5.06 -16.09
C THR A 298 -11.38 -4.19 -17.35
N THR A 299 -12.38 -3.31 -17.41
CA THR A 299 -12.67 -2.51 -18.61
C THR A 299 -11.62 -1.44 -18.91
N THR A 300 -10.63 -1.29 -18.04
CA THR A 300 -9.52 -0.34 -18.20
C THR A 300 -8.22 -1.10 -18.44
N ASN A 301 -7.32 -0.57 -19.26
CA ASN A 301 -5.96 -1.11 -19.43
C ASN A 301 -5.01 -0.71 -18.28
N MET A 302 -5.59 -0.39 -17.11
CA MET A 302 -4.87 0.14 -15.94
C MET A 302 -4.52 -0.93 -14.90
N ALA A 303 -5.14 -2.11 -15.02
CA ALA A 303 -4.83 -3.27 -14.21
C ALA A 303 -3.92 -4.24 -14.98
N LYS A 304 -2.81 -4.63 -14.39
CA LYS A 304 -1.83 -5.55 -14.99
C LYS A 304 -1.44 -6.63 -14.01
N THR A 305 -0.96 -7.74 -14.55
CA THR A 305 -0.44 -8.86 -13.76
C THR A 305 1.02 -9.14 -14.11
N PHE A 306 1.76 -9.72 -13.16
CA PHE A 306 3.12 -10.22 -13.35
C PHE A 306 3.24 -11.58 -12.69
N THR A 307 3.42 -12.63 -13.48
CA THR A 307 3.54 -14.00 -12.99
C THR A 307 4.95 -14.50 -13.19
N VAL A 308 5.57 -15.05 -12.14
CA VAL A 308 6.87 -15.76 -12.23
C VAL A 308 6.62 -17.26 -12.29
N THR A 309 7.36 -17.99 -13.13
CA THR A 309 7.24 -19.45 -13.23
C THR A 309 7.70 -20.16 -11.95
N GLY A 310 7.18 -21.37 -11.73
CA GLY A 310 7.59 -22.22 -10.61
C GLY A 310 6.87 -21.92 -9.31
N GLU A 311 7.41 -22.48 -8.22
CA GLU A 311 6.89 -22.35 -6.86
C GLU A 311 7.72 -21.33 -6.07
N GLY A 312 7.06 -20.43 -5.34
CA GLY A 312 7.71 -19.47 -4.45
C GLY A 312 6.71 -18.64 -3.67
N HIS A 313 7.19 -17.64 -2.93
CA HIS A 313 6.34 -16.66 -2.25
C HIS A 313 7.07 -15.31 -2.19
N GLY A 314 6.40 -14.24 -2.57
CA GLY A 314 6.96 -12.89 -2.58
C GLY A 314 7.95 -12.65 -3.72
N VAL A 315 7.43 -12.34 -4.91
CA VAL A 315 8.27 -12.05 -6.09
C VAL A 315 9.12 -10.80 -5.88
N LEU A 316 8.63 -9.79 -5.17
CA LEU A 316 9.37 -8.55 -4.91
C LEU A 316 10.59 -8.76 -4.00
N TYR A 317 10.70 -9.91 -3.33
CA TYR A 317 11.90 -10.29 -2.58
C TYR A 317 13.01 -10.87 -3.49
N GLN A 318 12.69 -11.23 -4.74
CA GLN A 318 13.70 -11.63 -5.70
C GLN A 318 14.42 -10.40 -6.25
N THR A 319 15.75 -10.52 -6.38
CA THR A 319 16.58 -9.45 -6.92
C THR A 319 16.25 -9.13 -8.38
N SER A 320 16.09 -10.15 -9.23
CA SER A 320 15.89 -9.96 -10.68
C SER A 320 14.88 -10.96 -11.27
N PRO A 321 13.62 -10.97 -10.79
CA PRO A 321 12.60 -11.87 -11.30
C PRO A 321 12.25 -11.53 -12.76
N VAL A 322 11.97 -12.60 -13.52
CA VAL A 322 11.50 -12.54 -14.90
C VAL A 322 10.14 -13.22 -14.97
N SER A 323 9.20 -12.58 -15.65
CA SER A 323 7.85 -13.12 -15.82
C SER A 323 7.80 -14.30 -16.79
N THR A 324 6.67 -15.01 -16.79
CA THR A 324 6.33 -16.07 -17.75
C THR A 324 6.38 -15.62 -19.21
N THR A 325 6.27 -14.32 -19.49
CA THR A 325 6.35 -13.73 -20.83
C THR A 325 7.74 -13.16 -21.16
N GLY A 326 8.73 -13.33 -20.27
CA GLY A 326 10.10 -12.86 -20.47
C GLY A 326 10.35 -11.39 -20.10
N ALA A 327 9.33 -10.65 -19.63
CA ALA A 327 9.53 -9.29 -19.13
C ALA A 327 10.20 -9.30 -17.75
N THR A 328 11.23 -8.47 -17.55
CA THR A 328 11.81 -8.22 -16.23
C THR A 328 10.83 -7.45 -15.35
N LEU A 329 10.93 -7.60 -14.03
CA LEU A 329 10.09 -6.83 -13.11
C LEU A 329 10.30 -5.31 -13.29
N ALA A 330 11.54 -4.85 -13.47
CA ALA A 330 11.83 -3.44 -13.71
C ALA A 330 11.11 -2.90 -14.96
N SER A 331 11.13 -3.63 -16.09
CA SER A 331 10.46 -3.19 -17.31
C SER A 331 8.93 -3.19 -17.15
N TRP A 332 8.37 -4.20 -16.50
CA TRP A 332 6.94 -4.27 -16.20
C TRP A 332 6.49 -3.11 -15.30
N LEU A 333 7.22 -2.83 -14.22
CA LEU A 333 6.99 -1.70 -13.33
C LEU A 333 7.10 -0.36 -14.05
N ALA A 334 8.04 -0.20 -14.98
CA ALA A 334 8.14 0.99 -15.81
C ALA A 334 6.86 1.22 -16.64
N THR A 335 6.23 0.13 -17.13
CA THR A 335 4.93 0.23 -17.81
C THR A 335 3.77 0.57 -16.88
N MET A 336 3.91 0.38 -15.56
CA MET A 336 2.94 0.84 -14.58
C MET A 336 3.10 2.34 -14.33
N LYS A 337 4.35 2.81 -14.20
CA LYS A 337 4.69 4.21 -13.92
C LYS A 337 4.42 5.15 -15.10
N ASN A 338 4.78 4.75 -16.32
CA ASN A 338 4.85 5.64 -17.49
C ASN A 338 3.87 5.20 -18.60
N LEU A 339 2.62 5.69 -18.58
CA LEU A 339 1.64 5.41 -19.65
C LEU A 339 1.51 6.50 -20.73
N ARG A 340 2.37 7.52 -20.76
CA ARG A 340 2.47 8.42 -21.93
C ARG A 340 3.10 7.73 -23.16
N SER A 341 3.55 6.48 -23.04
CA SER A 341 4.06 5.63 -24.12
C SER A 341 2.98 4.78 -24.82
N GLY A 342 1.70 5.14 -24.66
CA GLY A 342 0.51 4.41 -25.14
C GLY A 342 0.32 4.31 -26.67
N SER A 343 1.40 4.10 -27.44
CA SER A 343 1.33 3.85 -28.88
C SER A 343 1.85 2.48 -29.32
N ALA A 344 2.49 1.67 -28.46
CA ALA A 344 3.27 0.52 -28.95
C ALA A 344 2.98 -0.87 -28.36
N TYR A 345 2.22 -1.02 -27.28
CA TYR A 345 1.96 -2.36 -26.72
C TYR A 345 0.47 -2.62 -26.53
N LYS A 346 -0.17 -3.01 -27.63
CA LYS A 346 -1.36 -3.86 -27.56
C LYS A 346 -0.90 -5.24 -27.09
N SER A 347 -1.53 -5.69 -26.02
CA SER A 347 -1.75 -7.10 -25.61
C SER A 347 -1.20 -8.16 -26.57
N VAL A 348 -0.28 -8.97 -26.06
CA VAL A 348 -0.18 -10.41 -26.36
C VAL A 348 -0.38 -11.14 -25.06
#